data_AF-A0A177EL72-F1
#
_entry.id   AF-A0A177EL72-F1
#
_cell.length_a   1.000
_cell.length_b   1.000
_cell.length_c   1.000
_cell.angle_alpha   90.00
_cell.angle_beta   90.00
_cell.angle_gamma   90.00
#
_symmetry.space_group_name_H-M   'P 1'
#
loop_
_entity.id
_entity.type
_entity.pdbx_description
1 polymer ?
#
loop_
_entity_poly.entity_id
_entity_poly.type
_entity_poly.pdbx_seq_one_letter_code
_entity_poly.pdbx_strand_id
1 'polypeptide(L)'
;MSIESIVVHPSDVLLKKDTGLCKLRVKNTGDLDYGFKIKSTHPACYSVRPSTGILLKYDEIEIVIRQNRGKDQDMQHHKFLLQFAPATKELIRENLQELFNLPGIEKVEKRLSVLYSSDADVSAGEEAGEKQSLVFFVASLFVAYYTSMLLKKILFGV
;
A
#
# COMPACT_ATOMS: atom_id res chain seq x y z
N MET A 1 22.53 17.01 -3.21
CA MET A 1 22.07 15.92 -2.31
C MET A 1 20.82 15.35 -2.94
N SER A 2 20.87 14.10 -3.38
CA SER A 2 19.93 13.54 -4.35
C SER A 2 18.56 13.27 -3.72
N ILE A 3 17.57 14.05 -4.18
CA ILE A 3 16.13 13.98 -3.88
C ILE A 3 15.50 12.60 -4.25
N GLU A 4 16.27 11.65 -4.77
CA GLU A 4 15.82 10.35 -5.31
C GLU A 4 15.79 9.19 -4.31
N SER A 5 16.04 9.40 -3.01
CA SER A 5 16.08 8.32 -2.03
C SER A 5 14.72 7.84 -1.53
N ILE A 6 13.63 8.57 -1.79
CA ILE A 6 12.30 8.22 -1.26
C ILE A 6 11.44 7.59 -2.34
N VAL A 7 11.14 6.30 -2.14
CA VAL A 7 10.31 5.47 -3.02
C VAL A 7 8.93 5.30 -2.38
N VAL A 8 7.87 5.52 -3.16
CA VAL A 8 6.48 5.37 -2.71
C VAL A 8 5.80 4.35 -3.62
N HIS A 9 5.17 3.35 -3.02
CA HIS A 9 4.49 2.29 -3.74
C HIS A 9 3.15 1.93 -3.08
N PRO A 10 2.04 1.86 -3.84
CA PRO A 10 1.91 2.25 -5.25
C PRO A 10 2.19 3.74 -5.50
N SER A 11 2.36 4.14 -6.77
CA SER A 11 2.64 5.53 -7.15
C SER A 11 1.46 6.48 -6.93
N ASP A 12 0.25 5.94 -6.86
CA ASP A 12 -1.01 6.62 -6.58
C ASP A 12 -1.78 5.86 -5.50
N VAL A 13 -2.81 6.48 -4.92
CA VAL A 13 -3.63 5.83 -3.90
C VAL A 13 -4.63 4.89 -4.59
N LEU A 14 -4.35 3.59 -4.54
CA LEU A 14 -5.18 2.53 -5.13
C LEU A 14 -6.09 1.92 -4.07
N LEU A 15 -7.34 2.39 -4.00
CA LEU A 15 -8.33 1.90 -3.05
C LEU A 15 -8.97 0.62 -3.57
N LYS A 16 -8.97 -0.42 -2.74
CA LYS A 16 -9.72 -1.63 -3.07
C LYS A 16 -11.22 -1.35 -3.06
N LYS A 17 -11.95 -1.77 -4.10
CA LYS A 17 -13.39 -1.47 -4.26
C LYS A 17 -14.26 -2.05 -3.15
N ASP A 18 -13.89 -3.22 -2.63
CA ASP A 18 -14.62 -3.95 -1.59
C ASP A 18 -14.50 -3.31 -0.20
N THR A 19 -13.32 -2.80 0.13
CA THR A 19 -12.95 -2.35 1.48
C THR A 19 -12.71 -0.86 1.59
N GLY A 20 -12.51 -0.17 0.46
CA GLY A 20 -12.11 1.24 0.42
C GLY A 20 -10.76 1.49 1.05
N LEU A 21 -9.84 0.51 1.01
CA LEU A 21 -8.55 0.53 1.69
C LEU A 21 -7.40 0.59 0.68
N CYS A 22 -6.40 1.41 0.96
CA CYS A 22 -5.10 1.43 0.28
C CYS A 22 -4.00 1.38 1.34
N LYS A 23 -2.98 0.55 1.11
CA LYS A 23 -1.75 0.52 1.90
C LYS A 23 -0.64 1.11 1.04
N LEU A 24 -0.14 2.28 1.45
CA LEU A 24 0.93 2.98 0.77
C LEU A 24 2.24 2.68 1.51
N ARG A 25 3.14 1.94 0.87
CA ARG A 25 4.50 1.71 1.36
C ARG A 25 5.41 2.85 0.97
N VAL A 26 6.13 3.38 1.94
CA VAL A 26 7.07 4.50 1.74
C VAL A 26 8.41 4.05 2.26
N LYS A 27 9.38 3.90 1.35
CA LYS A 27 10.72 3.41 1.64
C LYS A 27 11.74 4.53 1.45
N ASN A 28 12.65 4.65 2.41
CA ASN A 28 13.81 5.52 2.34
C ASN A 28 15.05 4.68 2.05
N THR A 29 15.67 4.90 0.90
CA THR A 29 16.93 4.25 0.52
C THR A 29 18.15 5.13 0.78
N GLY A 30 17.95 6.29 1.41
CA GLY A 30 18.99 7.26 1.74
C GLY A 30 19.54 7.09 3.15
N ASP A 31 20.57 7.89 3.45
CA ASP A 31 21.34 7.91 4.69
C ASP A 31 20.82 8.91 5.75
N LEU A 32 19.88 9.76 5.34
CA LEU A 32 19.21 10.75 6.19
C LEU A 32 17.86 10.25 6.72
N ASP A 33 17.49 10.73 7.90
CA ASP A 33 16.14 10.55 8.45
C ASP A 33 15.23 11.68 7.92
N TYR A 34 13.95 11.38 7.73
CA TYR A 34 12.97 12.34 7.23
C TYR A 34 11.75 12.41 8.14
N GLY A 35 11.26 13.63 8.40
CA GLY A 35 9.89 13.83 8.82
C GLY A 35 8.98 13.74 7.61
N PHE A 36 7.82 13.09 7.74
CA PHE A 36 6.80 13.04 6.69
C PHE A 36 5.45 13.53 7.21
N LYS A 37 4.65 14.07 6.29
CA LYS A 37 3.22 14.33 6.51
C LYS A 37 2.43 14.11 5.23
N ILE A 38 1.23 13.59 5.37
CA ILE A 38 0.29 13.41 4.26
C ILE A 38 -0.94 14.29 4.45
N LYS A 39 -1.35 14.95 3.37
CA LYS A 39 -2.52 15.82 3.32
C LYS A 39 -3.45 15.37 2.20
N SER A 40 -4.74 15.67 2.32
CA SER A 40 -5.74 15.40 1.30
C SER A 40 -6.44 16.70 0.89
N THR A 41 -6.88 16.79 -0.37
CA THR A 41 -7.83 17.84 -0.79
C THR A 41 -9.23 17.61 -0.21
N HIS A 42 -9.54 16.40 0.27
CA HIS A 42 -10.84 16.02 0.82
C HIS A 42 -10.68 15.26 2.15
N PRO A 43 -10.09 15.88 3.19
CA PRO A 43 -9.70 15.19 4.41
C PRO A 43 -10.87 14.56 5.17
N ALA A 44 -12.08 15.11 5.05
CA ALA A 44 -13.26 14.55 5.70
C ALA A 44 -13.68 13.19 5.12
N CYS A 45 -13.18 12.82 3.94
CA CYS A 45 -13.59 11.64 3.19
C CYS A 45 -12.68 10.44 3.41
N TYR A 46 -11.55 10.67 4.08
CA TYR A 46 -10.54 9.64 4.31
C TYR A 46 -10.07 9.65 5.76
N SER A 47 -9.70 8.47 6.24
CA SER A 47 -8.89 8.29 7.43
C SER A 47 -7.51 7.85 6.98
N VAL A 48 -6.46 8.51 7.49
CA VAL A 48 -5.07 8.19 7.14
C VAL A 48 -4.26 7.93 8.41
N ARG A 49 -3.57 6.78 8.45
CA ARG A 49 -2.81 6.32 9.61
C ARG A 49 -1.50 5.65 9.19
N PRO A 50 -0.33 6.14 9.66
CA PRO A 50 -0.11 7.45 10.27
C PRO A 50 -0.27 8.60 9.25
N SER A 51 -0.74 9.77 9.68
CA SER A 51 -0.80 10.97 8.83
C SER A 51 0.45 11.85 8.90
N THR A 52 1.27 11.66 9.94
CA THR A 52 2.55 12.32 10.15
C THR A 52 3.45 11.36 10.91
N GLY A 53 4.76 11.45 10.70
CA GLY A 53 5.70 10.60 11.41
C GLY A 53 7.13 10.79 10.92
N ILE A 54 8.00 9.89 11.35
CA ILE A 54 9.41 9.85 10.98
C ILE A 54 9.65 8.62 10.14
N LEU A 55 10.40 8.79 9.07
CA LEU A 55 10.91 7.74 8.20
C LEU A 55 12.43 7.70 8.38
N LEU A 56 12.92 6.65 9.03
CA LEU A 56 14.34 6.52 9.33
C LEU A 56 15.14 6.22 8.05
N LYS A 57 16.44 6.47 8.10
CA LYS A 57 17.39 6.04 7.06
C LYS A 57 17.24 4.53 6.80
N TYR A 58 17.28 4.14 5.52
CA TYR A 58 17.20 2.74 5.08
C TYR A 58 15.94 1.97 5.55
N ASP A 59 14.90 2.66 6.01
CA ASP A 59 13.71 2.06 6.60
C ASP A 59 12.48 2.21 5.69
N GLU A 60 11.39 1.53 6.05
CA GLU A 60 10.10 1.57 5.36
C GLU A 60 8.94 1.74 6.35
N ILE A 61 7.92 2.48 5.93
CA ILE A 61 6.67 2.62 6.67
C ILE A 61 5.45 2.35 5.80
N GLU A 62 4.42 1.74 6.38
CA GLU A 62 3.12 1.57 5.76
C GLU A 62 2.16 2.68 6.24
N ILE A 63 1.62 3.45 5.29
CA ILE A 63 0.55 4.43 5.50
C ILE A 63 -0.75 3.82 5.00
N VAL A 64 -1.69 3.59 5.92
CA VAL A 64 -3.02 3.06 5.63
C VAL A 64 -3.97 4.20 5.36
N ILE A 65 -4.55 4.22 4.15
CA ILE A 65 -5.58 5.17 3.73
C ILE A 65 -6.89 4.39 3.59
N ARG A 66 -7.92 4.84 4.31
CA ARG A 66 -9.27 4.25 4.25
C ARG A 66 -10.29 5.31 3.86
N GLN A 67 -11.15 5.01 2.91
CA GLN A 67 -12.32 5.82 2.59
C GLN A 67 -13.39 5.67 3.69
N ASN A 68 -13.93 6.80 4.15
CA ASN A 68 -15.00 6.81 5.14
C ASN A 68 -16.35 6.50 4.46
N ARG A 69 -17.13 5.57 5.03
CA ARG A 69 -18.43 5.13 4.48
C ARG A 69 -19.45 6.28 4.47
N GLY A 70 -20.34 6.28 3.46
CA GLY A 70 -21.47 7.23 3.37
C GLY A 70 -21.16 8.55 2.67
N LYS A 71 -20.02 8.64 1.98
CA LYS A 71 -19.69 9.79 1.12
C LYS A 71 -19.61 9.31 -0.32
N ASP A 72 -20.76 9.30 -0.99
CA ASP A 72 -20.86 9.18 -2.45
C ASP A 72 -20.24 10.44 -3.06
N GLN A 73 -18.92 10.44 -3.17
CA GLN A 73 -18.17 11.52 -3.77
C GLN A 73 -17.45 11.02 -5.01
N ASP A 74 -17.46 11.88 -6.02
CA ASP A 74 -16.63 11.74 -7.20
C ASP A 74 -15.16 11.93 -6.79
N MET A 75 -14.48 10.81 -6.59
CA MET A 75 -13.09 10.78 -6.12
C MET A 75 -12.08 11.12 -7.22
N GLN A 76 -12.52 11.29 -8.47
CA GLN A 76 -11.62 11.54 -9.62
C GLN A 76 -10.75 12.79 -9.43
N HIS A 77 -11.23 13.75 -8.64
CA HIS A 77 -10.52 15.00 -8.36
C HIS A 77 -9.80 15.00 -7.00
N HIS A 78 -9.95 13.95 -6.21
CA HIS A 78 -9.31 13.85 -4.92
C HIS A 78 -7.81 13.61 -5.11
N LYS A 79 -7.00 14.30 -4.31
CA LYS A 79 -5.54 14.19 -4.35
C LYS A 79 -5.00 14.11 -2.94
N PHE A 80 -3.91 13.37 -2.79
CA PHE A 80 -3.06 13.41 -1.61
C PHE A 80 -1.73 14.09 -1.94
N LEU A 81 -1.21 14.82 -0.96
CA LEU A 81 0.13 15.39 -1.00
C LEU A 81 0.93 14.79 0.15
N LEU A 82 1.95 13.99 -0.18
CA LEU A 82 2.90 13.45 0.76
C LEU A 82 4.17 14.31 0.72
N GLN A 83 4.50 14.94 1.84
CA GLN A 83 5.63 15.84 1.99
C GLN A 83 6.67 15.22 2.91
N PHE A 84 7.94 15.39 2.57
CA PHE A 84 9.09 14.96 3.36
C PHE A 84 10.03 16.13 3.58
N ALA A 85 10.66 16.16 4.74
CA ALA A 85 11.71 17.12 5.07
C ALA A 85 12.80 16.41 5.88
N PRO A 86 14.10 16.69 5.63
CA PRO A 86 15.18 16.13 6.43
C PRO A 86 14.95 16.41 7.92
N ALA A 87 15.05 15.38 8.75
CA ALA A 87 14.84 15.48 10.18
C ALA A 87 16.15 15.18 10.91
N THR A 88 16.54 16.08 11.82
CA THR A 88 17.63 15.83 12.77
C THR A 88 17.06 15.27 14.08
N LYS A 89 17.91 14.60 14.87
CA LYS A 89 17.51 14.02 16.16
C LYS A 89 16.97 15.05 17.15
N GLU A 90 17.49 16.28 17.11
CA GLU A 90 17.03 17.40 17.94
C GLU A 90 15.62 17.81 17.54
N LEU A 91 15.39 17.99 16.25
CA LEU A 91 14.12 18.45 15.70
C LEU A 91 12.99 17.43 15.88
N ILE A 92 13.34 16.14 15.86
CA ILE A 92 12.43 15.03 16.19
C ILE A 92 11.90 15.14 17.62
N ARG A 93 12.73 15.60 18.58
CA ARG A 93 12.35 15.69 20.00
C ARG A 93 11.48 16.91 20.31
N GLU A 94 11.72 18.02 19.63
CA GLU A 94 11.07 19.29 19.94
C GLU A 94 9.68 19.38 19.33
N ASN A 95 9.55 19.31 18.00
CA ASN A 95 8.24 19.28 17.34
C ASN A 95 8.36 18.93 15.84
N LEU A 96 7.91 17.73 15.46
CA LEU A 96 7.87 17.30 14.06
C LEU A 96 6.94 18.18 13.18
N GLN A 97 5.93 18.83 13.76
CA GLN A 97 5.03 19.69 12.98
C GLN A 97 5.70 21.00 12.57
N GLU A 98 6.58 21.53 13.42
CA GLU A 98 7.31 22.79 13.17
C GLU A 98 8.42 22.62 12.12
N LEU A 99 8.99 21.42 11.99
CA LEU A 99 9.97 21.08 10.94
C LEU A 99 9.55 21.60 9.56
N PHE A 100 8.28 21.40 9.20
CA PHE A 100 7.80 21.82 7.88
C PHE A 100 7.55 23.33 7.75
N ASN A 101 7.65 24.10 8.82
CA ASN A 101 7.47 25.55 8.80
C ASN A 101 8.81 26.30 8.92
N LEU A 102 9.91 25.59 9.20
CA LEU A 102 11.22 26.20 9.32
C LEU A 102 11.69 26.80 7.98
N PRO A 103 12.27 28.01 8.02
CA PRO A 103 12.79 28.66 6.82
C PRO A 103 14.01 27.91 6.28
N GLY A 104 14.13 27.82 4.95
CA GLY A 104 15.29 27.21 4.29
C GLY A 104 15.30 25.68 4.24
N ILE A 105 14.30 25.00 4.83
CA ILE A 105 14.18 23.55 4.73
C ILE A 105 13.68 23.14 3.35
N GLU A 106 14.50 22.37 2.66
CA GLU A 106 14.14 21.73 1.39
C GLU A 106 13.13 20.61 1.64
N LYS A 107 11.99 20.68 0.94
CA LYS A 107 10.90 19.71 1.05
C LYS A 107 10.80 18.92 -0.23
N VAL A 108 10.67 17.61 -0.09
CA VAL A 108 10.33 16.72 -1.19
C VAL A 108 8.82 16.49 -1.16
N GLU A 109 8.16 16.68 -2.31
CA GLU A 109 6.70 16.52 -2.43
C GLU A 109 6.34 15.45 -3.46
N LYS A 110 5.43 14.55 -3.10
CA LYS A 110 4.81 13.59 -4.02
C LYS A 110 3.30 13.78 -4.02
N ARG A 111 2.73 14.06 -5.19
CA ARG A 111 1.28 14.19 -5.40
C ARG A 111 0.74 12.85 -5.88
N LEU A 112 -0.27 12.34 -5.19
CA LEU A 112 -0.88 11.04 -5.44
C LEU A 112 -2.35 11.27 -5.83
N SER A 113 -2.78 10.72 -6.96
CA SER A 113 -4.18 10.68 -7.35
C SER A 113 -4.90 9.53 -6.64
N VAL A 114 -6.23 9.58 -6.58
CA VAL A 114 -7.03 8.52 -5.97
C VAL A 114 -7.73 7.72 -7.07
N LEU A 115 -7.47 6.41 -7.09
CA LEU A 115 -8.03 5.48 -8.06
C LEU A 115 -8.57 4.25 -7.32
N TYR A 116 -9.50 3.52 -7.95
CA TYR A 116 -9.85 2.19 -7.47
C TYR A 116 -8.90 1.15 -8.08
N SER A 117 -8.41 0.22 -7.28
CA SER A 117 -7.63 -0.91 -7.79
C SER A 117 -8.52 -1.78 -8.67
N SER A 118 -7.98 -2.22 -9.81
CA SER A 118 -8.55 -3.37 -10.51
C SER A 118 -8.08 -4.65 -9.80
N ASP A 119 -8.82 -5.76 -9.94
CA ASP A 119 -8.45 -7.03 -9.31
C ASP A 119 -7.06 -7.56 -9.78
N ALA A 120 -6.49 -6.97 -10.85
CA ALA A 120 -5.16 -7.29 -11.37
C ALA A 120 -4.00 -6.59 -10.61
N ASP A 121 -4.26 -5.45 -9.95
CA ASP A 121 -3.20 -4.58 -9.39
C ASP A 121 -2.75 -4.99 -7.98
N VAL A 122 -3.40 -5.99 -7.37
CA VAL A 122 -3.15 -6.45 -6.00
C VAL A 122 -2.00 -7.48 -5.92
N SER A 123 -1.41 -7.87 -7.05
CA SER A 123 -0.44 -8.96 -7.16
C SER A 123 1.03 -8.56 -6.96
N ALA A 124 1.34 -7.34 -6.51
CA ALA A 124 2.71 -6.90 -6.24
C ALA A 124 2.98 -6.67 -4.74
N GLY A 125 2.69 -7.67 -3.89
CA GLY A 125 3.08 -7.55 -2.48
C GLY A 125 2.59 -8.57 -1.46
N GLU A 126 2.00 -9.70 -1.85
CA GLU A 126 1.74 -10.81 -0.91
C GLU A 126 2.25 -12.12 -1.51
N GLU A 127 3.35 -12.64 -0.96
CA GLU A 127 3.74 -14.04 -1.11
C GLU A 127 2.64 -14.94 -0.50
N ALA A 128 1.72 -15.41 -1.32
CA ALA A 128 0.81 -16.51 -0.98
C ALA A 128 0.36 -17.32 -2.22
N GLY A 129 1.15 -17.30 -3.30
CA GLY A 129 0.81 -17.96 -4.58
C GLY A 129 0.95 -19.49 -4.60
N GLU A 130 1.58 -20.11 -3.61
CA GLU A 130 1.86 -21.54 -3.67
C GLU A 130 0.70 -22.41 -3.17
N LYS A 131 -0.06 -21.93 -2.17
CA LYS A 131 -1.13 -22.72 -1.55
C LYS A 131 -2.34 -22.91 -2.47
N GLN A 132 -2.71 -21.87 -3.23
CA GLN A 132 -3.86 -21.97 -4.13
C GLN A 132 -3.58 -22.93 -5.28
N SER A 133 -2.39 -22.85 -5.88
CA SER A 133 -1.95 -23.77 -6.94
C SER A 133 -1.94 -25.22 -6.45
N LEU A 134 -1.34 -25.48 -5.28
CA LEU A 134 -1.28 -26.83 -4.71
C LEU A 134 -2.68 -27.41 -4.42
N VAL A 135 -3.62 -26.61 -3.94
CA VAL A 135 -5.01 -27.05 -3.70
C VAL A 135 -5.69 -27.46 -5.00
N PHE A 136 -5.48 -26.72 -6.11
CA PHE A 136 -6.01 -27.10 -7.42
C PHE A 136 -5.35 -28.38 -7.97
N PHE A 137 -4.04 -28.54 -7.79
CA PHE A 137 -3.34 -29.75 -8.21
C PHE A 137 -3.82 -30.99 -7.44
N VAL A 138 -3.96 -30.88 -6.11
CA VAL A 138 -4.44 -32.00 -5.28
C VAL A 138 -5.89 -32.34 -5.63
N ALA A 139 -6.78 -31.35 -5.74
CA ALA A 139 -8.17 -31.57 -6.14
C ALA A 139 -8.28 -32.26 -7.52
N SER A 140 -7.45 -31.86 -8.48
CA SER A 140 -7.40 -32.47 -9.82
C SER A 140 -6.98 -33.94 -9.78
N LEU A 141 -5.96 -34.29 -8.98
CA LEU A 141 -5.53 -35.69 -8.81
C LEU A 141 -6.61 -36.55 -8.14
N PHE A 142 -7.33 -36.03 -7.15
CA PHE A 142 -8.45 -36.75 -6.54
C PHE A 142 -9.56 -37.02 -7.58
N VAL A 143 -9.93 -36.02 -8.38
CA VAL A 143 -10.94 -36.20 -9.44
C VAL A 143 -10.47 -37.22 -10.48
N ALA A 144 -9.21 -37.14 -10.91
CA ALA A 144 -8.62 -38.10 -11.84
C ALA A 144 -8.57 -39.53 -11.26
N TYR A 145 -8.25 -39.66 -9.97
CA TYR A 145 -8.24 -40.95 -9.28
C TYR A 145 -9.64 -41.56 -9.18
N TYR A 146 -10.63 -40.79 -8.75
CA TYR A 146 -12.00 -41.29 -8.62
C TYR A 146 -12.64 -41.61 -9.97
N THR A 147 -12.37 -40.81 -11.02
CA THR A 147 -12.85 -41.12 -12.37
C THR A 147 -12.15 -42.37 -12.93
N SER A 148 -10.85 -42.54 -12.72
CA SER A 148 -10.12 -43.76 -13.08
C SER A 148 -10.63 -44.99 -12.33
N MET A 149 -10.89 -44.87 -11.03
CA MET A 149 -11.44 -45.96 -10.21
C MET A 149 -12.86 -46.33 -10.63
N LEU A 150 -13.71 -45.35 -10.93
CA LEU A 150 -15.07 -45.60 -11.41
C LEU A 150 -15.06 -46.25 -12.80
N LEU A 151 -14.17 -45.81 -13.69
CA LEU A 151 -13.98 -46.42 -15.00
C LEU A 151 -13.49 -47.87 -14.89
N LYS A 152 -12.56 -48.16 -13.97
CA LYS A 152 -12.12 -49.54 -13.69
C LYS A 152 -13.25 -50.41 -13.15
N LYS A 153 -14.11 -49.89 -12.27
CA LYS A 153 -15.31 -50.61 -11.80
C LYS A 153 -16.30 -50.92 -12.92
N ILE A 154 -16.51 -49.99 -13.85
CA ILE A 154 -17.42 -50.19 -14.99
C ILE A 154 -16.85 -51.20 -16.00
N LEU A 155 -15.54 -51.15 -16.26
CA LEU A 155 -14.89 -52.02 -17.26
C LEU A 155 -14.61 -53.45 -16.74
N PHE A 156 -14.34 -53.61 -15.44
CA PHE A 156 -13.91 -54.88 -14.86
C PHE A 156 -14.84 -55.49 -13.81
N GLY A 157 -15.95 -54.82 -13.45
CA GLY A 157 -17.10 -55.45 -12.78
C GLY A 157 -16.84 -56.12 -11.42
N VAL A 158 -15.89 -55.62 -10.62
CA VAL A 158 -15.68 -56.04 -9.21
C VAL A 158 -15.88 -54.86 -8.27
#